data_AF-A0A935V6W2-F1
#
_entry.id   AF-A0A935V6W2-F1
#
_cell.length_a   1.000
_cell.length_b   1.000
_cell.length_c   1.000
_cell.angle_alpha   90.00
_cell.angle_beta   90.00
_cell.angle_gamma   90.00
#
_symmetry.space_group_name_H-M   'P 1'
#
loop_
_entity.id
_entity.type
_entity.pdbx_description
1 polymer ?
#
loop_
_entity_poly.entity_id
_entity_poly.type
_entity_poly.pdbx_seq_one_letter_code
_entity_poly.pdbx_strand_id
1 'polypeptide(L)'
;MTRESKGPRFGEIVAGYAIPVLNEREIRAASGILFVMMFVAILVAVLKQDFLLLKYAVTIFLADILIRVVVSPRLSPSLITGRLIVRNQTPEYVGAAQKKFAWIIGIVLASVMFALQVVVNAYSPITGLICLACLIFLFCETAFGICIGCKVYSLVYRKKAQHCPGEVCEPGARHEIQKTSKVQAAVVLGFVACATVAVIMLHDTYRVPPHNLFGGEDEVSLAEPAAD
;
A
#
# COMPACT_ATOMS: atom_id res chain seq x y z
N MET A 1 -20.10 8.29 -34.44
CA MET A 1 -19.91 9.73 -34.13
C MET A 1 -20.62 10.00 -32.79
N THR A 2 -19.91 9.84 -31.66
CA THR A 2 -20.47 10.06 -30.32
C THR A 2 -19.71 11.20 -29.66
N ARG A 3 -20.47 12.23 -29.27
CA ARG A 3 -20.02 13.50 -28.68
C ARG A 3 -19.00 13.26 -27.57
N GLU A 4 -17.79 13.77 -27.76
CA GLU A 4 -16.83 13.95 -26.68
C GLU A 4 -17.28 15.10 -25.78
N SER A 5 -17.74 14.79 -24.56
CA SER A 5 -17.77 15.78 -23.49
C SER A 5 -16.33 16.07 -23.07
N LYS A 6 -15.86 17.27 -23.44
CA LYS A 6 -14.61 17.89 -22.97
C LYS A 6 -14.78 18.32 -21.50
N GLY A 7 -14.57 17.39 -20.60
CA GLY A 7 -14.09 17.67 -19.24
C GLY A 7 -12.74 16.99 -19.04
N PRO A 8 -11.95 17.33 -18.00
CA PRO A 8 -10.77 16.55 -17.65
C PRO A 8 -11.19 15.09 -17.41
N ARG A 9 -10.80 14.21 -18.33
CA ARG A 9 -11.19 12.79 -18.27
C ARG A 9 -10.27 12.06 -17.30
N PHE A 10 -10.88 11.26 -16.43
CA PHE A 10 -10.17 10.43 -15.47
C PHE A 10 -9.85 9.07 -16.10
N GLY A 11 -8.56 8.81 -16.35
CA GLY A 11 -8.08 7.60 -17.04
C GLY A 11 -7.66 7.84 -18.49
N GLU A 12 -7.13 6.80 -19.12
CA GLU A 12 -6.61 6.80 -20.49
C GLU A 12 -7.49 5.93 -21.41
N ILE A 13 -7.66 6.35 -22.66
CA ILE A 13 -8.36 5.55 -23.68
C ILE A 13 -7.31 4.76 -24.45
N VAL A 14 -7.40 3.45 -24.38
CA VAL A 14 -6.48 2.52 -25.04
C VAL A 14 -7.27 1.72 -26.07
N ALA A 15 -6.69 1.51 -27.26
CA ALA A 15 -7.31 0.70 -28.30
C ALA A 15 -7.60 -0.72 -27.76
N GLY A 16 -8.83 -1.21 -27.97
CA GLY A 16 -9.29 -2.50 -27.42
C GLY A 16 -10.07 -2.39 -26.09
N TYR A 17 -10.16 -1.22 -25.47
CA TYR A 17 -10.92 -1.00 -24.25
C TYR A 17 -12.09 -0.03 -24.47
N ALA A 18 -13.29 -0.43 -24.05
CA ALA A 18 -14.51 0.38 -24.20
C ALA A 18 -14.64 1.48 -23.13
N ILE A 19 -13.86 1.38 -22.05
CA ILE A 19 -13.87 2.33 -20.92
C ILE A 19 -12.48 2.95 -20.70
N PRO A 20 -12.41 4.12 -20.03
CA PRO A 20 -11.13 4.65 -19.57
C PRO A 20 -10.45 3.68 -18.61
N VAL A 21 -9.17 3.42 -18.85
CA VAL A 21 -8.35 2.50 -18.07
C VAL A 21 -7.13 3.21 -17.48
N LEU A 22 -6.55 2.59 -16.47
CA LEU A 22 -5.27 2.97 -15.88
C LEU A 22 -4.35 1.76 -15.88
N ASN A 23 -3.04 1.98 -15.86
CA ASN A 23 -2.09 0.87 -15.75
C ASN A 23 -1.95 0.47 -14.27
N GLU A 24 -2.27 -0.77 -13.93
CA GLU A 24 -2.21 -1.29 -12.56
C GLU A 24 -0.76 -1.30 -12.05
N ARG A 25 0.23 -1.54 -12.91
CA ARG A 25 1.64 -1.63 -12.50
C ARG A 25 2.18 -0.29 -12.01
N GLU A 26 1.82 0.82 -12.66
CA GLU A 26 2.20 2.16 -12.19
C GLU A 26 1.48 2.51 -10.87
N ILE A 27 0.22 2.08 -10.70
CA ILE A 27 -0.54 2.29 -9.46
C ILE A 27 0.09 1.52 -8.31
N ARG A 28 0.48 0.25 -8.53
CA ARG A 28 1.15 -0.58 -7.53
C ARG A 28 2.50 0.02 -7.13
N ALA A 29 3.30 0.46 -8.11
CA ALA A 29 4.56 1.14 -7.85
C ALA A 29 4.37 2.43 -7.04
N ALA A 30 3.40 3.28 -7.42
CA ALA A 30 3.08 4.50 -6.68
C ALA A 30 2.64 4.20 -5.24
N SER A 31 1.77 3.20 -5.03
CA SER A 31 1.34 2.78 -3.70
C SER A 31 2.50 2.24 -2.86
N GLY A 32 3.47 1.53 -3.46
CA GLY A 32 4.68 1.09 -2.78
C GLY A 32 5.57 2.24 -2.30
N ILE A 33 5.77 3.26 -3.12
CA ILE A 33 6.53 4.48 -2.75
C ILE A 33 5.85 5.19 -1.57
N LEU A 34 4.54 5.42 -1.69
CA LEU A 34 3.76 6.09 -0.64
C LEU A 34 3.70 5.24 0.65
N PHE A 35 3.63 3.92 0.53
CA PHE A 35 3.72 2.99 1.65
C PHE A 35 5.04 3.14 2.40
N VAL A 36 6.17 3.09 1.70
CA VAL A 36 7.50 3.21 2.35
C VAL A 36 7.65 4.57 3.04
N MET A 37 7.28 5.66 2.35
CA MET A 37 7.31 7.01 2.94
C MET A 37 6.50 7.08 4.24
N MET A 38 5.24 6.62 4.19
CA MET A 38 4.34 6.69 5.34
C MET A 38 4.79 5.74 6.47
N PHE A 39 5.27 4.55 6.13
CA PHE A 39 5.75 3.56 7.08
C PHE A 39 6.97 4.08 7.86
N VAL A 40 7.96 4.63 7.15
CA VAL A 40 9.13 5.25 7.79
C VAL A 40 8.73 6.43 8.66
N ALA A 41 7.83 7.29 8.18
CA ALA A 41 7.36 8.45 8.94
C ALA A 41 6.64 8.04 10.23
N ILE A 42 5.82 6.98 10.19
CA ILE A 42 5.14 6.43 11.37
C ILE A 42 6.14 5.77 12.33
N LEU A 43 7.12 5.02 11.82
CA LEU A 43 8.16 4.43 12.67
C LEU A 43 8.96 5.49 13.42
N VAL A 44 9.35 6.58 12.74
CA VAL A 44 10.03 7.71 13.39
C VAL A 44 9.14 8.35 14.45
N ALA A 45 7.86 8.57 14.16
CA ALA A 45 6.91 9.12 15.12
C ALA A 45 6.72 8.21 16.34
N VAL A 46 6.64 6.89 16.17
CA VAL A 46 6.44 5.95 17.29
C VAL A 46 7.71 5.77 18.11
N LEU A 47 8.86 5.57 17.47
CA LEU A 47 10.11 5.24 18.16
C LEU A 47 10.80 6.47 18.77
N LYS A 48 10.74 7.62 18.08
CA LYS A 48 11.44 8.85 18.49
C LYS A 48 10.52 9.93 19.04
N GLN A 49 9.20 9.73 19.00
CA GLN A 49 8.21 10.76 19.33
C GLN A 49 8.37 12.06 18.51
N ASP A 50 8.99 11.94 17.32
CA ASP A 50 9.18 13.05 16.38
C ASP A 50 8.15 12.96 15.24
N PHE A 51 7.21 13.90 15.25
CA PHE A 51 6.11 13.96 14.28
C PHE A 51 6.42 14.82 13.05
N LEU A 52 7.59 15.44 12.97
CA LEU A 52 7.96 16.33 11.85
C LEU A 52 7.85 15.59 10.51
N LEU A 53 8.49 14.42 10.41
CA LEU A 53 8.47 13.62 9.19
C LEU A 53 7.06 13.13 8.84
N LEU A 54 6.24 12.80 9.85
CA LEU A 54 4.85 12.39 9.65
C LEU A 54 4.00 13.52 9.06
N LYS A 55 4.15 14.75 9.56
CA LYS A 55 3.42 15.91 9.03
C LYS A 55 3.78 16.18 7.57
N TYR A 56 5.06 16.10 7.21
CA TYR A 56 5.49 16.20 5.81
C TYR A 56 4.91 15.06 4.95
N ALA A 57 5.00 13.81 5.42
CA ALA A 57 4.49 12.66 4.69
C ALA A 57 2.98 12.75 4.44
N VAL A 58 2.19 13.12 5.45
CA VAL A 58 0.73 13.31 5.33
C VAL A 58 0.39 14.44 4.35
N THR A 59 1.13 15.55 4.41
CA THR A 59 0.92 16.69 3.51
C THR A 59 1.21 16.32 2.05
N ILE A 60 2.35 15.65 1.81
CA ILE A 60 2.74 15.18 0.46
C ILE A 60 1.74 14.15 -0.05
N PHE A 61 1.34 13.18 0.80
CA PHE A 61 0.36 12.16 0.44
C PHE A 61 -0.99 12.79 0.04
N LEU A 62 -1.49 13.73 0.86
CA LEU A 62 -2.74 14.44 0.57
C LEU A 62 -2.64 15.24 -0.73
N ALA A 63 -1.53 15.97 -0.94
CA ALA A 63 -1.32 16.74 -2.16
C ALA A 63 -1.29 15.83 -3.41
N ASP A 64 -0.55 14.72 -3.35
CA ASP A 64 -0.46 13.75 -4.45
C ASP A 64 -1.83 13.18 -4.82
N ILE A 65 -2.61 12.73 -3.83
CA ILE A 65 -3.93 12.12 -4.08
C ILE A 65 -4.98 13.15 -4.53
N LEU A 66 -4.88 14.40 -4.06
CA LEU A 66 -5.72 15.50 -4.55
C LEU A 66 -5.44 15.80 -6.04
N ILE A 67 -4.17 15.95 -6.42
CA ILE A 67 -3.78 16.13 -7.83
C ILE A 67 -4.30 14.97 -8.67
N ARG A 68 -4.14 13.74 -8.17
CA ARG A 68 -4.56 12.51 -8.84
C ARG A 68 -6.06 12.45 -9.14
N VAL A 69 -6.92 12.87 -8.21
CA VAL A 69 -8.38 12.74 -8.34
C VAL A 69 -9.05 14.00 -8.92
N VAL A 70 -8.59 15.18 -8.51
CA VAL A 70 -9.20 16.47 -8.88
C VAL A 70 -8.70 16.96 -10.23
N VAL A 71 -7.39 16.86 -10.48
CA VAL A 71 -6.77 17.39 -11.70
C VAL A 71 -6.67 16.30 -12.77
N SER A 72 -5.78 15.34 -12.56
CA SER A 72 -5.61 14.19 -13.46
C SER A 72 -4.67 13.15 -12.85
N PRO A 73 -4.95 11.84 -13.00
CA PRO A 73 -4.02 10.78 -12.63
C PRO A 73 -2.66 10.89 -13.35
N ARG A 74 -2.65 11.46 -14.56
CA ARG A 74 -1.43 11.65 -15.37
C ARG A 74 -0.44 12.63 -14.76
N LEU A 75 -0.90 13.51 -13.87
CA LEU A 75 -0.09 14.56 -13.25
C LEU A 75 0.31 14.23 -11.81
N SER A 76 -0.18 13.12 -11.24
CA SER A 76 0.19 12.70 -9.88
C SER A 76 1.68 12.36 -9.83
N PRO A 77 2.49 13.05 -9.00
CA PRO A 77 3.93 12.81 -8.91
C PRO A 77 4.29 11.35 -8.62
N SER A 78 3.54 10.69 -7.75
CA SER A 78 3.77 9.28 -7.43
C SER A 78 3.46 8.35 -8.61
N LEU A 79 2.40 8.62 -9.40
CA LEU A 79 2.09 7.84 -10.61
C LEU A 79 3.10 8.09 -11.73
N ILE A 80 3.58 9.32 -11.90
CA ILE A 80 4.67 9.64 -12.84
C ILE A 80 5.93 8.85 -12.47
N THR A 81 6.29 8.86 -11.19
CA THR A 81 7.44 8.11 -10.67
C THR A 81 7.24 6.61 -10.86
N GLY A 82 6.05 6.09 -10.54
CA GLY A 82 5.69 4.69 -10.75
C GLY A 82 5.83 4.29 -12.23
N ARG A 83 5.32 5.12 -13.14
CA ARG A 83 5.42 4.92 -14.59
C ARG A 83 6.87 4.86 -15.07
N LEU A 84 7.74 5.72 -14.55
CA LEU A 84 9.17 5.69 -14.87
C LEU A 84 9.84 4.39 -14.41
N ILE A 85 9.49 3.89 -13.22
CA ILE A 85 10.02 2.65 -12.65
C ILE A 85 9.57 1.44 -13.47
N VAL A 86 8.29 1.34 -13.83
CA VAL A 86 7.73 0.17 -14.53
C VAL A 86 7.70 0.30 -16.05
N ARG A 87 8.39 1.28 -16.64
CA ARG A 87 8.30 1.62 -18.08
C ARG A 87 8.61 0.49 -19.05
N ASN A 88 9.42 -0.48 -18.63
CA ASN A 88 9.83 -1.62 -19.47
C ASN A 88 8.94 -2.86 -19.26
N GLN A 89 7.89 -2.77 -18.44
CA GLN A 89 6.95 -3.87 -18.19
C GLN A 89 5.74 -3.77 -19.12
N THR A 90 5.15 -4.90 -19.48
CA THR A 90 3.89 -4.92 -20.23
C THR A 90 2.77 -4.35 -19.38
N PRO A 91 2.04 -3.31 -19.84
CA PRO A 91 1.01 -2.67 -19.04
C PRO A 91 -0.15 -3.63 -18.76
N GLU A 92 -0.70 -3.53 -17.56
CA GLU A 92 -1.91 -4.27 -17.16
C GLU A 92 -3.01 -3.25 -16.88
N TYR A 93 -4.15 -3.36 -17.55
CA TYR A 93 -5.16 -2.30 -17.52
C TYR A 93 -6.31 -2.61 -16.56
N VAL A 94 -6.65 -1.62 -15.73
CA VAL A 94 -7.78 -1.65 -14.79
C VAL A 94 -8.77 -0.53 -15.08
N GLY A 95 -10.06 -0.78 -14.84
CA GLY A 95 -11.11 0.23 -15.03
C GLY A 95 -10.92 1.47 -14.12
N ALA A 96 -10.85 2.65 -14.72
CA ALA A 96 -10.51 3.89 -14.01
C ALA A 96 -11.59 4.30 -12.97
N ALA A 97 -12.87 4.06 -13.25
CA ALA A 97 -13.97 4.47 -12.36
C ALA A 97 -13.88 3.85 -10.95
N GLN A 98 -13.43 2.59 -10.85
CA GLN A 98 -13.31 1.87 -9.57
C GLN A 98 -12.15 2.43 -8.74
N LYS A 99 -11.01 2.69 -9.39
CA LYS A 99 -9.85 3.32 -8.74
C LYS A 99 -10.16 4.73 -8.27
N LYS A 100 -10.96 5.49 -9.04
CA LYS A 100 -11.43 6.82 -8.62
C LYS A 100 -12.18 6.74 -7.29
N PHE A 101 -13.09 5.79 -7.13
CA PHE A 101 -13.84 5.57 -5.89
C PHE A 101 -12.88 5.26 -4.72
N ALA A 102 -11.95 4.34 -4.93
CA ALA A 102 -10.94 4.00 -3.91
C ALA A 102 -10.10 5.22 -3.48
N TRP A 103 -9.69 6.06 -4.43
CA TRP A 103 -8.90 7.26 -4.13
C TRP A 103 -9.70 8.37 -3.46
N ILE A 104 -11.01 8.46 -3.69
CA ILE A 104 -11.88 9.37 -2.95
C ILE A 104 -11.91 8.98 -1.46
N ILE A 105 -11.99 7.69 -1.15
CA ILE A 105 -11.86 7.21 0.25
C ILE A 105 -10.49 7.61 0.81
N GLY A 106 -9.43 7.44 0.01
CA GLY A 106 -8.08 7.88 0.37
C GLY A 106 -7.99 9.38 0.69
N ILE A 107 -8.66 10.23 -0.09
CA ILE A 107 -8.73 11.68 0.18
C ILE A 107 -9.39 11.95 1.52
N VAL A 108 -10.52 11.31 1.83
CA VAL A 108 -11.22 11.51 3.11
C VAL A 108 -10.29 11.15 4.27
N LEU A 109 -9.66 9.97 4.23
CA LEU A 109 -8.76 9.52 5.30
C LEU A 109 -7.54 10.44 5.44
N ALA A 110 -6.93 10.84 4.31
CA ALA A 110 -5.78 11.75 4.31
C ALA A 110 -6.14 13.16 4.79
N SER A 111 -7.34 13.65 4.49
CA SER A 111 -7.80 14.97 4.90
C SER A 111 -8.07 15.02 6.40
N VAL A 112 -8.71 13.97 6.94
CA VAL A 112 -8.90 13.81 8.40
C VAL A 112 -7.53 13.75 9.10
N MET A 113 -6.59 13.00 8.54
CA MET A 113 -5.23 12.92 9.07
C MET A 113 -4.51 14.26 9.07
N PHE A 114 -4.55 14.96 7.94
CA PHE A 114 -3.94 16.28 7.81
C PHE A 114 -4.56 17.28 8.80
N ALA A 115 -5.88 17.30 8.93
CA ALA A 115 -6.56 18.16 9.89
C ALA A 115 -6.11 17.87 11.33
N LEU A 116 -6.06 16.60 11.74
CA LEU A 116 -5.68 16.23 13.10
C LEU A 116 -4.19 16.52 13.38
N GLN A 117 -3.29 16.09 12.49
CA GLN A 117 -1.84 16.16 12.72
C GLN A 117 -1.22 17.52 12.40
N VAL A 118 -1.71 18.21 11.36
CA VAL A 118 -1.10 19.45 10.87
C VAL A 118 -1.86 20.68 11.35
N VAL A 119 -3.19 20.68 11.27
CA VAL A 119 -4.00 21.86 11.62
C VAL A 119 -4.24 21.94 13.13
N VAL A 120 -4.75 20.86 13.73
CA VAL A 120 -5.03 20.80 15.17
C VAL A 120 -3.78 20.45 15.97
N ASN A 121 -2.77 19.84 15.33
CA ASN A 121 -1.54 19.38 15.97
C ASN A 121 -1.79 18.42 17.15
N ALA A 122 -2.74 17.50 16.97
CA ALA A 122 -3.13 16.52 17.98
C ALA A 122 -2.83 15.09 17.52
N TYR A 123 -2.27 14.28 18.41
CA TYR A 123 -2.10 12.84 18.23
C TYR A 123 -3.02 12.08 19.20
N SER A 124 -3.53 10.93 18.75
CA SER A 124 -4.37 10.06 19.54
C SER A 124 -4.27 8.60 19.06
N PRO A 125 -4.71 7.62 19.87
CA PRO A 125 -4.80 6.23 19.41
C PRO A 125 -5.67 6.07 18.15
N ILE A 126 -6.71 6.90 18.03
CA ILE A 126 -7.57 6.95 16.84
C ILE A 126 -6.75 7.34 15.61
N THR A 127 -5.86 8.33 15.75
CA THR A 127 -4.98 8.70 14.64
C THR A 127 -4.03 7.57 14.25
N GLY A 128 -3.47 6.85 15.23
CA GLY A 128 -2.65 5.66 14.97
C GLY A 128 -3.40 4.57 14.19
N LEU A 129 -4.65 4.28 14.57
CA LEU A 129 -5.49 3.29 13.90
C LEU A 129 -5.82 3.66 12.46
N ILE A 130 -6.14 4.93 12.19
CA ILE A 130 -6.40 5.40 10.84
C ILE A 130 -5.13 5.31 9.98
N CYS A 131 -3.97 5.70 10.50
CA CYS A 131 -2.69 5.54 9.82
C CYS A 131 -2.37 4.08 9.49
N LEU A 132 -2.60 3.17 10.44
CA LEU A 132 -2.43 1.74 10.25
C LEU A 132 -3.38 1.20 9.15
N ALA A 133 -4.64 1.61 9.16
CA ALA A 133 -5.60 1.23 8.11
C ALA A 133 -5.15 1.71 6.73
N CYS A 134 -4.67 2.96 6.61
CA CYS A 134 -4.10 3.49 5.37
C CYS A 134 -2.88 2.68 4.91
N LEU A 135 -1.97 2.34 5.83
CA LEU A 135 -0.80 1.50 5.51
C LEU A 135 -1.22 0.12 5.00
N ILE A 136 -2.21 -0.53 5.63
CA ILE A 136 -2.73 -1.82 5.19
C ILE A 136 -3.29 -1.72 3.77
N PHE A 137 -4.06 -0.67 3.46
CA PHE A 137 -4.61 -0.46 2.12
C PHE A 137 -3.51 -0.27 1.06
N LEU A 138 -2.49 0.53 1.35
CA LEU A 138 -1.36 0.72 0.45
C LEU A 138 -0.54 -0.56 0.29
N PHE A 139 -0.32 -1.30 1.38
CA PHE A 139 0.41 -2.55 1.39
C PHE A 139 -0.29 -3.63 0.55
N CYS A 140 -1.60 -3.81 0.73
CA CYS A 140 -2.37 -4.77 -0.05
C CYS A 140 -2.36 -4.46 -1.55
N GLU A 141 -2.43 -3.18 -1.91
CA GLU A 141 -2.32 -2.73 -3.30
C GLU A 141 -0.93 -3.07 -3.88
N THR A 142 0.15 -2.67 -3.19
CA THR A 142 1.51 -2.85 -3.72
C THR A 142 1.94 -4.32 -3.74
N ALA A 143 1.79 -5.03 -2.61
CA ALA A 143 2.31 -6.38 -2.42
C ALA A 143 1.46 -7.43 -3.14
N PHE A 144 0.14 -7.41 -2.93
CA PHE A 144 -0.77 -8.44 -3.45
C PHE A 144 -1.47 -8.03 -4.75
N GLY A 145 -1.43 -6.75 -5.15
CA GLY A 145 -2.24 -6.25 -6.27
C GLY A 145 -3.74 -6.24 -5.95
N ILE A 146 -4.11 -6.22 -4.67
CA ILE A 146 -5.51 -6.29 -4.22
C ILE A 146 -5.97 -4.93 -3.72
N CYS A 147 -6.86 -4.31 -4.48
CA CYS A 147 -7.50 -3.06 -4.09
C CYS A 147 -8.77 -3.30 -3.29
N ILE A 148 -8.69 -3.16 -1.96
CA ILE A 148 -9.84 -3.31 -1.06
C ILE A 148 -10.96 -2.32 -1.43
N GLY A 149 -10.61 -1.07 -1.78
CA GLY A 149 -11.57 -0.05 -2.21
C GLY A 149 -12.33 -0.43 -3.48
N CYS A 150 -11.67 -1.06 -4.46
CA CYS A 150 -12.34 -1.56 -5.66
C CYS A 150 -13.26 -2.75 -5.36
N LYS A 151 -12.89 -3.61 -4.40
CA LYS A 151 -13.74 -4.72 -3.94
C LYS A 151 -15.02 -4.22 -3.28
N VAL A 152 -14.92 -3.20 -2.42
CA VAL A 152 -16.08 -2.53 -1.81
C VAL A 152 -16.96 -1.89 -2.89
N TYR A 153 -16.36 -1.23 -3.89
CA TYR A 153 -17.12 -0.66 -5.01
C TYR A 153 -17.97 -1.71 -5.75
N SER A 154 -17.39 -2.87 -6.06
CA SER A 154 -18.12 -3.94 -6.75
C SER A 154 -19.28 -4.49 -5.90
N LEU A 155 -19.08 -4.61 -4.58
CA LEU A 155 -20.11 -5.05 -3.65
C LEU A 155 -21.29 -4.06 -3.58
N VAL A 156 -21.00 -2.76 -3.45
CA VAL A 156 -22.00 -1.69 -3.28
C VAL A 156 -22.79 -1.46 -4.57
N TYR A 157 -22.11 -1.32 -5.70
CA TYR A 157 -22.77 -0.95 -6.96
C TYR A 157 -23.30 -2.17 -7.75
N ARG A 158 -23.05 -3.41 -7.28
CA ARG A 158 -23.40 -4.69 -7.92
C ARG A 158 -23.05 -4.78 -9.42
N LYS A 159 -22.18 -3.90 -9.90
CA LYS A 159 -21.57 -3.97 -11.22
C LYS A 159 -20.32 -4.83 -11.08
N LYS A 160 -20.13 -5.78 -11.99
CA LYS A 160 -18.82 -6.42 -12.14
C LYS A 160 -17.81 -5.30 -12.33
N ALA A 161 -16.74 -5.32 -11.55
CA ALA A 161 -15.58 -4.53 -11.91
C ALA A 161 -15.27 -4.83 -13.40
N GLN A 162 -15.12 -3.79 -14.21
CA GLN A 162 -14.75 -3.93 -15.61
C GLN A 162 -13.22 -3.88 -15.68
N HIS A 163 -12.64 -4.89 -16.33
CA HIS A 163 -11.20 -5.12 -16.40
C HIS A 163 -10.54 -5.16 -15.01
N CYS A 164 -10.77 -6.23 -14.25
CA CYS A 164 -9.96 -6.51 -13.05
C CYS A 164 -8.53 -6.85 -13.47
N PRO A 165 -7.50 -6.41 -12.72
CA PRO A 165 -6.17 -6.99 -12.86
C PRO A 165 -6.25 -8.51 -12.66
N GLY A 166 -5.60 -9.27 -13.54
CA GLY A 166 -5.56 -10.74 -13.52
C GLY A 166 -6.88 -11.48 -13.75
N GLU A 167 -7.86 -10.89 -14.45
CA GLU A 167 -9.16 -11.53 -14.80
C GLU A 167 -10.00 -11.98 -13.59
N VAL A 168 -9.70 -11.50 -12.37
CA VAL A 168 -10.35 -11.91 -11.10
C VAL A 168 -11.85 -11.58 -11.04
N CYS A 169 -12.35 -10.77 -11.98
CA CYS A 169 -13.75 -10.40 -12.14
C CYS A 169 -14.64 -11.56 -12.64
N GLU A 170 -14.06 -12.64 -13.16
CA GLU A 170 -14.78 -13.86 -13.53
C GLU A 170 -14.43 -15.00 -12.57
N PRO A 171 -15.30 -15.32 -11.58
CA PRO A 171 -15.05 -16.38 -10.59
C PRO A 171 -15.06 -17.81 -11.16
N GLY A 172 -14.80 -18.01 -12.46
CA GLY A 172 -15.13 -19.25 -13.18
C GLY A 172 -13.96 -20.18 -13.52
N ALA A 173 -12.74 -19.70 -13.76
CA ALA A 173 -11.67 -20.56 -14.30
C ALA A 173 -10.34 -20.37 -13.56
N ARG A 174 -10.23 -20.96 -12.37
CA ARG A 174 -8.91 -21.13 -11.74
C ARG A 174 -8.06 -22.02 -12.65
N HIS A 175 -7.03 -21.43 -13.23
CA HIS A 175 -6.01 -22.17 -13.97
C HIS A 175 -5.37 -23.20 -13.03
N GLU A 176 -4.86 -24.31 -13.56
CA GLU A 176 -4.30 -25.38 -12.72
C GLU A 176 -3.18 -24.91 -11.79
N ILE A 177 -2.40 -23.92 -12.23
CA ILE A 177 -1.35 -23.26 -11.45
C ILE A 177 -1.89 -22.58 -10.17
N GLN A 178 -3.17 -22.19 -10.13
CA GLN A 178 -3.80 -21.54 -8.98
C GLN A 178 -4.39 -22.52 -7.96
N LYS A 179 -4.41 -23.82 -8.25
CA LYS A 179 -4.96 -24.83 -7.33
C LYS A 179 -3.87 -25.26 -6.34
N THR A 180 -4.09 -24.99 -5.06
CA THR A 180 -3.19 -25.42 -3.98
C THR A 180 -3.45 -26.89 -3.61
N SER A 181 -2.41 -27.72 -3.62
CA SER A 181 -2.53 -29.14 -3.24
C SER A 181 -2.50 -29.33 -1.72
N LYS A 182 -3.02 -30.46 -1.23
CA LYS A 182 -2.93 -30.84 0.20
C LYS A 182 -1.48 -30.94 0.68
N VAL A 183 -0.56 -31.33 -0.21
CA VAL A 183 0.88 -31.41 0.09
C VAL A 183 1.46 -30.01 0.32
N GLN A 184 1.12 -29.03 -0.52
CA GLN A 184 1.56 -27.64 -0.34
C GLN A 184 1.04 -27.05 0.99
N ALA A 185 -0.21 -27.36 1.35
CA ALA A 185 -0.76 -26.96 2.65
C ALA A 185 -0.01 -27.62 3.83
N ALA A 186 0.32 -28.91 3.72
CA ALA A 186 1.10 -29.62 4.73
C ALA A 186 2.52 -29.06 4.88
N VAL A 187 3.18 -28.65 3.80
CA VAL A 187 4.49 -27.98 3.83
C VAL A 187 4.43 -26.67 4.60
N VAL A 188 3.39 -25.85 4.37
CA VAL A 188 3.20 -24.60 5.11
C VAL A 188 3.00 -24.87 6.60
N LEU A 189 2.17 -25.86 6.96
CA LEU A 189 1.96 -26.24 8.36
C LEU A 189 3.24 -26.77 9.02
N GLY A 190 4.01 -27.60 8.29
CA GLY A 190 5.32 -28.09 8.75
C GLY A 190 6.32 -26.97 8.97
N PHE A 191 6.37 -25.97 8.08
CA PHE A 191 7.22 -24.79 8.24
C PHE A 191 6.84 -23.97 9.47
N VAL A 192 5.54 -23.73 9.71
CA VAL A 192 5.06 -23.02 10.90
C VAL A 192 5.38 -23.79 12.18
N ALA A 193 5.22 -25.12 12.18
CA ALA A 193 5.58 -25.96 13.31
C ALA A 193 7.10 -25.90 13.58
N CYS A 194 7.92 -26.01 12.53
CA CYS A 194 9.38 -25.89 12.64
C CYS A 194 9.80 -24.52 13.17
N ALA A 195 9.21 -23.43 12.67
CA ALA A 195 9.47 -22.09 13.17
C ALA A 195 9.11 -21.95 14.66
N THR A 196 7.97 -22.50 15.07
CA THR A 196 7.55 -22.52 16.48
C THR A 196 8.55 -23.29 17.35
N VAL A 197 8.98 -24.48 16.91
CA VAL A 197 9.99 -25.28 17.61
C VAL A 197 11.32 -24.54 17.70
N ALA A 198 11.76 -23.89 16.62
CA ALA A 198 12.97 -23.09 16.61
C ALA A 198 12.89 -21.93 17.60
N VAL A 199 11.77 -21.21 17.66
CA VAL A 199 11.56 -20.13 18.64
C VAL A 199 11.67 -20.66 20.07
N ILE A 200 11.13 -21.84 20.37
CA ILE A 200 11.16 -22.42 21.73
C ILE A 200 12.56 -22.95 22.08
N MET A 201 13.18 -23.73 21.20
CA MET A 201 14.45 -24.42 21.47
C MET A 201 15.67 -23.50 21.36
N LEU A 202 15.65 -22.53 20.45
CA LEU A 202 16.78 -21.65 20.16
C LEU A 202 16.64 -20.27 20.82
N HIS A 203 15.61 -20.05 21.66
CA HIS A 203 15.34 -18.79 22.33
C HIS A 203 16.60 -18.21 23.00
N ASP A 204 17.27 -19.02 23.82
CA ASP A 204 18.42 -18.56 24.61
C ASP A 204 19.65 -18.30 23.74
N THR A 205 19.81 -19.05 22.65
CA THR A 205 20.90 -18.85 21.69
C THR A 205 20.68 -17.58 20.86
N TYR A 206 19.45 -17.31 20.42
CA TYR A 206 19.11 -16.15 19.58
C TYR A 206 19.04 -14.82 20.35
N ARG A 207 18.99 -14.87 21.69
CA ARG A 207 19.03 -13.67 22.52
C ARG A 207 20.43 -13.06 22.63
N VAL A 208 21.49 -13.85 22.36
CA VAL A 208 22.87 -13.35 22.40
C VAL A 208 23.04 -12.34 21.25
N PRO A 209 23.42 -11.09 21.54
CA PRO A 209 23.62 -10.09 20.50
C PRO A 209 24.75 -10.54 19.56
N PRO A 210 24.61 -10.31 18.24
CA PRO A 210 25.67 -10.65 17.31
C PRO A 210 26.92 -9.80 17.64
N HIS A 211 28.08 -10.45 17.70
CA HIS A 211 29.34 -9.73 17.86
C HIS A 211 29.70 -8.98 16.57
N ASN A 212 30.48 -7.91 16.71
CA ASN A 212 31.01 -7.20 15.55
C ASN A 212 31.91 -8.15 14.74
N LEU A 213 31.61 -8.34 13.45
CA LEU A 213 32.38 -9.22 12.57
C LEU A 213 33.80 -8.70 12.30
N PHE A 214 34.01 -7.39 12.39
CA PHE A 214 35.25 -6.74 11.97
C PHE A 214 36.11 -6.20 13.12
N GLY A 215 35.78 -6.54 14.38
CA GLY A 215 36.63 -6.23 15.54
C GLY A 215 36.90 -4.74 15.75
N GLY A 216 36.00 -4.06 16.45
CA GLY A 216 36.21 -2.73 17.00
C GLY A 216 35.58 -2.69 18.38
N GLU A 217 36.28 -2.12 19.36
CA GLU A 217 35.93 -2.12 20.78
C GLU A 217 34.48 -1.65 21.01
N ASP A 218 33.72 -2.49 21.73
CA ASP A 218 32.37 -2.20 22.20
C ASP A 218 32.40 -1.21 23.36
N GLU A 219 31.98 0.02 23.13
CA GLU A 219 31.26 0.82 24.14
C GLU A 219 30.14 1.61 23.45
N VAL A 220 29.05 0.92 23.10
CA VAL A 220 27.74 1.58 23.00
C VAL A 220 26.90 1.02 24.14
N SER A 221 27.03 1.68 25.29
CA SER A 221 26.11 1.61 26.41
C SER A 221 24.69 1.90 25.90
N LEU A 222 23.94 0.85 25.54
CA LEU A 222 22.50 0.93 25.49
C LEU A 222 22.03 1.02 26.94
N ALA A 223 21.85 2.27 27.40
CA ALA A 223 21.34 2.60 28.71
C ALA A 223 20.11 1.75 29.05
N GLU A 224 20.23 0.92 30.08
CA GLU A 224 19.10 0.51 30.91
C GLU A 224 18.39 1.78 31.42
N PRO A 225 17.05 1.91 31.30
CA PRO A 225 16.32 2.74 32.24
C PRO A 225 16.34 1.99 33.58
N ALA A 226 17.06 2.55 34.54
CA ALA A 226 16.98 2.13 35.93
C ALA A 226 15.51 2.13 36.37
N ALA A 227 15.08 0.99 36.92
CA ALA A 227 13.86 0.91 37.70
C ALA A 227 14.10 1.59 39.05
N ASP A 228 13.27 2.58 39.36
CA ASP A 228 12.87 2.98 40.72
C ASP A 228 11.38 3.37 40.67
#